data_AF-A0A7S0Z083-F1
#
_entry.id   AF-A0A7S0Z083-F1
#
_cell.length_a   1.000
_cell.length_b   1.000
_cell.length_c   1.000
_cell.angle_alpha   90.00
_cell.angle_beta   90.00
_cell.angle_gamma   90.00
#
_symmetry.space_group_name_H-M   'P 1'
#
loop_
_entity.id
_entity.type
_entity.pdbx_description
1 polymer ?
#
loop_
_entity_poly.entity_id
_entity_poly.type
_entity_poly.pdbx_seq_one_letter_code
_entity_poly.pdbx_strand_id
1 'polypeptide(L)'
;MKETRRLVLGASGTLVAAVCIALLPPSTLGFAPAPCRGPTLRGAAVTHAPAVCAGAAGAGTKSAVADGARSTVLGIMDFLKGLFSGLPVAVAEDETGGRQGIVVRTGVRAKPTTEVEAKSRSPNKPTVASGFTVSKDGALGDYNQYRATALKNTPDRALSIMTTDVLAALQAEGWALEEGDLGENILVTGLPYSWFRVGRRFVVGSVLAEVTEPIQPCANLCRLSWLDKPRCSPFIQTLAA
;
A
#
# COMPACT_ATOMS: atom_id res chain seq x y z
N MET A 1 -2.24 -20.59 1.73
CA MET A 1 -1.11 -19.64 1.65
C MET A 1 -1.57 -18.44 0.84
N LYS A 2 -1.49 -17.20 1.33
CA LYS A 2 -1.83 -16.01 0.54
C LYS A 2 -0.66 -15.68 -0.39
N GLU A 3 -0.92 -15.75 -1.69
CA GLU A 3 0.03 -15.46 -2.77
C GLU A 3 0.36 -13.96 -2.77
N THR A 4 1.63 -13.59 -2.53
CA THR A 4 2.03 -12.17 -2.46
C THR A 4 2.27 -11.64 -3.87
N ARG A 5 1.61 -10.52 -4.22
CA ARG A 5 1.47 -10.07 -5.61
C ARG A 5 2.41 -8.93 -5.95
N ARG A 6 3.10 -9.07 -7.08
CA ARG A 6 4.09 -8.11 -7.59
C ARG A 6 3.38 -6.89 -8.18
N LEU A 7 3.93 -5.70 -7.96
CA LEU A 7 3.46 -4.44 -8.57
C LEU A 7 4.44 -4.11 -9.70
N VAL A 8 4.02 -4.28 -10.95
CA VAL A 8 4.86 -4.05 -12.15
C VAL A 8 4.88 -2.57 -12.48
N LEU A 9 5.74 -1.86 -11.77
CA LEU A 9 5.76 -0.42 -11.63
C LEU A 9 6.46 0.33 -12.77
N GLY A 10 6.10 1.60 -12.90
CA GLY A 10 6.60 2.49 -13.94
C GLY A 10 8.04 2.95 -13.72
N ALA A 11 8.47 3.85 -14.60
CA ALA A 11 9.82 4.40 -14.61
C ALA A 11 10.25 4.93 -13.23
N SER A 12 11.42 4.45 -12.78
CA SER A 12 11.99 4.72 -11.47
C SER A 12 12.02 6.21 -11.13
N GLY A 13 11.64 6.54 -9.89
CA GLY A 13 11.78 7.91 -9.35
C GLY A 13 10.64 8.88 -9.68
N THR A 14 9.55 8.44 -10.34
CA THR A 14 8.36 9.29 -10.51
C THR A 14 7.65 9.48 -9.17
N LEU A 15 7.46 10.73 -8.74
CA LEU A 15 6.60 11.08 -7.60
C LEU A 15 5.12 10.89 -7.99
N VAL A 16 4.38 10.12 -7.21
CA VAL A 16 2.96 9.84 -7.43
C VAL A 16 2.16 10.14 -6.16
N ALA A 17 1.10 10.93 -6.27
CA ALA A 17 0.22 11.17 -5.13
C ALA A 17 -0.68 9.96 -4.84
N ALA A 18 -0.77 9.63 -3.55
CA ALA A 18 -1.56 8.53 -3.02
C ALA A 18 -2.55 9.04 -1.98
N VAL A 19 -3.72 8.43 -1.95
CA VAL A 19 -4.76 8.71 -0.96
C VAL A 19 -5.03 7.46 -0.13
N CYS A 20 -5.08 7.60 1.19
CA CYS A 20 -5.22 6.47 2.11
C CYS A 20 -6.63 6.40 2.69
N ILE A 21 -7.23 5.21 2.67
CA ILE A 21 -8.52 4.95 3.27
C ILE A 21 -8.35 4.93 4.79
N ALA A 22 -8.99 5.91 5.41
CA ALA A 22 -9.09 6.02 6.84
C ALA A 22 -10.27 5.18 7.34
N LEU A 23 -10.08 4.54 8.49
CA LEU A 23 -11.00 4.84 9.59
C LEU A 23 -10.44 6.10 10.24
N LEU A 24 -11.27 7.12 10.43
CA LEU A 24 -10.99 8.04 11.50
C LEU A 24 -11.19 7.25 12.83
N PRO A 25 -10.47 7.59 13.90
CA PRO A 25 -10.84 7.07 15.21
C PRO A 25 -12.08 7.84 15.66
N PRO A 26 -13.16 7.18 16.12
CA PRO A 26 -14.40 7.86 16.50
C PRO A 26 -14.10 9.02 17.43
N SER A 27 -14.35 10.23 16.93
CA SER A 27 -14.06 11.49 17.62
C SER A 27 -14.45 11.41 19.09
N THR A 28 -13.44 11.41 19.97
CA THR A 28 -13.48 10.81 21.32
C THR A 28 -14.75 11.10 22.11
N LEU A 29 -15.73 10.18 22.06
CA LEU A 29 -16.93 10.24 22.89
C LEU A 29 -16.62 9.76 24.32
N GLY A 30 -16.01 10.66 25.08
CA GLY A 30 -16.48 10.94 26.45
C GLY A 30 -16.13 9.98 27.59
N PHE A 31 -15.28 8.97 27.40
CA PHE A 31 -14.73 8.21 28.53
C PHE A 31 -13.23 8.43 28.71
N ALA A 32 -12.90 9.33 29.64
CA ALA A 32 -11.54 9.47 30.15
C ALA A 32 -11.19 8.25 31.03
N PRO A 33 -10.09 7.51 30.76
CA PRO A 33 -9.59 6.52 31.70
C PRO A 33 -9.08 7.22 32.96
N ALA A 34 -9.47 6.72 34.14
CA ALA A 34 -9.04 7.28 35.41
C ALA A 34 -7.50 7.18 35.59
N PRO A 35 -6.86 8.18 36.22
CA PRO A 35 -5.39 8.22 36.32
C PRO A 35 -4.86 7.27 37.40
N CYS A 36 -4.43 6.07 37.00
CA CYS A 36 -3.66 5.17 37.87
C CYS A 36 -2.24 5.73 38.09
N ARG A 37 -1.90 6.06 39.35
CA ARG A 37 -0.61 6.64 39.73
C ARG A 37 0.43 5.57 40.14
N GLY A 38 1.52 5.50 39.37
CA GLY A 38 2.88 5.11 39.84
C GLY A 38 3.12 3.65 40.26
N PRO A 39 4.34 3.29 40.71
CA PRO A 39 5.52 4.15 40.90
C PRO A 39 6.75 3.79 40.02
N THR A 40 7.72 4.70 39.99
CA THR A 40 9.05 4.59 39.38
C THR A 40 10.00 3.69 40.18
N LEU A 41 10.93 2.99 39.51
CA LEU A 41 12.18 2.51 40.12
C LEU A 41 13.41 2.76 39.23
N ARG A 42 14.55 3.02 39.89
CA ARG A 42 15.86 3.36 39.29
C ARG A 42 16.72 2.10 39.08
N GLY A 43 17.61 2.16 38.09
CA GLY A 43 18.45 1.04 37.64
C GLY A 43 19.71 0.73 38.46
N ALA A 44 20.60 -0.04 37.83
CA ALA A 44 22.01 -0.23 38.17
C ALA A 44 22.78 -0.75 36.93
N ALA A 45 24.09 -0.50 36.87
CA ALA A 45 24.98 -0.96 35.79
C ALA A 45 25.73 -2.25 36.19
N VAL A 46 26.62 -2.78 35.31
CA VAL A 46 28.04 -3.15 35.58
C VAL A 46 28.66 -4.05 34.46
N THR A 47 29.72 -3.54 33.82
CA THR A 47 30.96 -4.15 33.22
C THR A 47 31.00 -5.62 32.71
N HIS A 48 31.67 -6.03 31.62
CA HIS A 48 33.12 -5.93 31.28
C HIS A 48 33.43 -6.53 29.86
N ALA A 49 34.67 -6.40 29.38
CA ALA A 49 35.22 -6.91 28.09
C ALA A 49 36.13 -8.19 28.33
N PRO A 50 36.98 -8.76 27.43
CA PRO A 50 37.53 -8.24 26.15
C PRO A 50 37.81 -9.21 24.95
N ALA A 51 38.17 -8.59 23.80
CA ALA A 51 39.16 -8.91 22.74
C ALA A 51 39.55 -10.35 22.28
N VAL A 52 39.66 -10.52 20.94
CA VAL A 52 40.76 -11.23 20.20
C VAL A 52 40.98 -10.53 18.82
N CYS A 53 42.19 -10.61 18.23
CA CYS A 53 42.61 -9.96 16.96
C CYS A 53 43.17 -10.93 15.89
N ALA A 54 43.47 -10.39 14.67
CA ALA A 54 44.13 -11.02 13.49
C ALA A 54 43.31 -12.13 12.77
N GLY A 55 43.43 -12.41 11.46
CA GLY A 55 44.18 -11.85 10.31
C GLY A 55 43.57 -12.42 9.00
N ALA A 56 44.09 -12.27 7.78
CA ALA A 56 45.29 -11.60 7.26
C ALA A 56 45.02 -11.08 5.81
N ALA A 57 45.93 -11.27 4.84
CA ALA A 57 45.82 -10.77 3.45
C ALA A 57 46.02 -11.86 2.36
N GLY A 58 45.59 -11.58 1.12
CA GLY A 58 45.87 -12.38 -0.08
C GLY A 58 45.54 -11.61 -1.38
N ALA A 59 46.40 -11.68 -2.40
CA ALA A 59 46.33 -10.83 -3.59
C ALA A 59 46.56 -11.60 -4.92
N GLY A 60 46.15 -10.98 -6.04
CA GLY A 60 46.36 -11.48 -7.41
C GLY A 60 45.11 -12.13 -8.03
N THR A 61 44.86 -12.12 -9.36
CA THR A 61 45.62 -11.58 -10.51
C THR A 61 44.67 -11.18 -11.67
N LYS A 62 45.16 -10.42 -12.66
CA LYS A 62 44.41 -10.01 -13.87
C LYS A 62 44.44 -11.05 -14.99
N SER A 63 43.34 -11.21 -15.75
CA SER A 63 43.25 -11.44 -17.22
C SER A 63 41.75 -11.51 -17.59
N ALA A 64 41.11 -10.66 -18.40
CA ALA A 64 41.33 -10.17 -19.77
C ALA A 64 40.68 -11.04 -20.88
N VAL A 65 39.80 -10.39 -21.67
CA VAL A 65 39.25 -10.74 -23.00
C VAL A 65 38.24 -11.91 -23.11
N ALA A 66 37.00 -11.58 -23.54
CA ALA A 66 36.37 -12.14 -24.76
C ALA A 66 35.01 -11.46 -25.05
N ASP A 67 34.83 -10.98 -26.29
CA ASP A 67 33.57 -10.43 -26.79
C ASP A 67 32.46 -11.49 -26.95
N GLY A 68 31.21 -11.13 -26.68
CA GLY A 68 30.05 -12.02 -26.92
C GLY A 68 28.76 -11.67 -26.17
N ALA A 69 28.82 -10.83 -25.13
CA ALA A 69 27.72 -10.62 -24.18
C ALA A 69 26.64 -9.59 -24.61
N ARG A 70 26.14 -9.65 -25.86
CA ARG A 70 24.97 -8.83 -26.29
C ARG A 70 23.68 -9.63 -26.54
N SER A 71 23.77 -10.92 -26.87
CA SER A 71 22.58 -11.77 -27.09
C SER A 71 22.07 -12.39 -25.77
N THR A 72 22.98 -12.95 -24.98
CA THR A 72 22.63 -13.71 -23.75
C THR A 72 22.11 -12.83 -22.60
N VAL A 73 22.47 -11.54 -22.59
CA VAL A 73 22.08 -10.62 -21.49
C VAL A 73 20.57 -10.36 -21.50
N LEU A 74 19.91 -10.22 -22.66
CA LEU A 74 18.45 -10.12 -22.72
C LEU A 74 17.79 -11.38 -22.15
N GLY A 75 18.21 -12.56 -22.60
CA GLY A 75 17.67 -13.84 -22.12
C GLY A 75 17.86 -14.05 -20.61
N ILE A 76 19.03 -13.67 -20.06
CA ILE A 76 19.28 -13.72 -18.62
C ILE A 76 18.43 -12.68 -17.86
N MET A 77 18.26 -11.46 -18.39
CA MET A 77 17.40 -10.47 -17.75
C MET A 77 15.92 -10.85 -17.80
N ASP A 78 15.44 -11.50 -18.87
CA ASP A 78 14.06 -11.99 -18.96
C ASP A 78 13.83 -13.24 -18.09
N PHE A 79 14.81 -14.13 -17.99
CA PHE A 79 14.80 -15.24 -17.01
C PHE A 79 14.78 -14.73 -15.56
N LEU A 80 15.62 -13.74 -15.23
CA LEU A 80 15.61 -13.09 -13.93
C LEU A 80 14.29 -12.36 -13.65
N LYS A 81 13.72 -11.62 -14.62
CA LYS A 81 12.38 -11.01 -14.48
C LYS A 81 11.32 -12.04 -14.08
N GLY A 82 11.39 -13.25 -14.65
CA GLY A 82 10.55 -14.39 -14.28
C GLY A 82 10.81 -14.92 -12.87
N LEU A 83 12.08 -14.99 -12.44
CA LEU A 83 12.46 -15.43 -11.09
C LEU A 83 11.99 -14.46 -9.98
N PHE A 84 11.94 -13.15 -10.27
CA PHE A 84 11.40 -12.12 -9.36
C PHE A 84 9.85 -12.04 -9.36
N SER A 85 9.12 -12.96 -10.01
CA SER A 85 7.66 -12.88 -10.15
C SER A 85 6.86 -13.07 -8.86
N GLY A 86 7.41 -13.80 -7.86
CA GLY A 86 6.73 -14.14 -6.61
C GLY A 86 7.32 -13.51 -5.33
N LEU A 87 8.22 -12.53 -5.45
CA LEU A 87 8.81 -11.87 -4.28
C LEU A 87 7.91 -10.73 -3.75
N PRO A 88 7.86 -10.53 -2.42
CA PRO A 88 7.00 -9.50 -1.81
C PRO A 88 7.41 -8.11 -2.27
N VAL A 89 6.42 -7.28 -2.62
CA VAL A 89 6.66 -5.85 -2.80
C VAL A 89 6.72 -5.22 -1.42
N ALA A 90 7.95 -4.96 -0.97
CA ALA A 90 8.20 -4.12 0.18
C ALA A 90 7.65 -2.71 -0.09
N VAL A 91 6.93 -2.18 0.88
CA VAL A 91 6.73 -0.75 1.07
C VAL A 91 7.86 -0.30 1.98
N ALA A 92 8.84 0.40 1.40
CA ALA A 92 10.04 0.88 2.08
C ALA A 92 9.90 2.36 2.49
N GLU A 93 10.64 2.75 3.52
CA GLU A 93 10.49 4.07 4.17
C GLU A 93 10.93 5.27 3.32
N ASP A 94 10.32 6.41 3.66
CA ASP A 94 10.98 7.64 4.18
C ASP A 94 12.52 7.59 4.35
N GLU A 95 13.16 8.76 4.27
CA GLU A 95 14.63 8.96 4.28
C GLU A 95 15.32 8.55 5.61
N THR A 96 14.56 8.03 6.58
CA THR A 96 15.01 7.71 7.96
C THR A 96 14.98 6.22 8.37
N GLY A 97 14.44 5.31 7.55
CA GLY A 97 14.84 3.89 7.51
C GLY A 97 14.38 2.92 8.63
N GLY A 98 13.20 3.10 9.25
CA GLY A 98 12.71 2.30 10.40
C GLY A 98 11.74 1.13 10.14
N ARG A 99 10.68 1.28 9.33
CA ARG A 99 9.57 0.30 9.19
C ARG A 99 9.27 -0.12 7.76
N GLN A 100 9.16 -1.43 7.51
CA GLN A 100 8.75 -1.96 6.21
C GLN A 100 7.32 -2.53 6.28
N GLY A 101 6.55 -2.27 5.22
CA GLY A 101 5.27 -2.94 4.96
C GLY A 101 5.36 -3.91 3.79
N ILE A 102 4.32 -4.72 3.60
CA ILE A 102 4.20 -5.63 2.46
C ILE A 102 2.88 -5.33 1.75
N VAL A 103 2.92 -5.11 0.43
CA VAL A 103 1.70 -5.11 -0.39
C VAL A 103 1.18 -6.54 -0.49
N VAL A 104 0.05 -6.83 0.15
CA VAL A 104 -0.56 -8.17 0.14
C VAL A 104 -1.52 -8.35 -1.03
N ARG A 105 -2.10 -7.26 -1.54
CA ARG A 105 -3.10 -7.30 -2.60
C ARG A 105 -3.09 -6.03 -3.46
N THR A 106 -3.30 -6.21 -4.76
CA THR A 106 -3.26 -5.19 -5.81
C THR A 106 -4.53 -5.23 -6.66
N GLY A 107 -5.14 -4.09 -6.97
CA GLY A 107 -6.37 -4.01 -7.76
C GLY A 107 -6.50 -2.77 -8.64
N VAL A 108 -7.14 -2.93 -9.80
CA VAL A 108 -7.57 -1.85 -10.69
C VAL A 108 -8.91 -2.23 -11.28
N ARG A 109 -9.66 -1.25 -11.78
CA ARG A 109 -10.91 -1.51 -12.49
C ARG A 109 -11.06 -0.61 -13.71
N ALA A 110 -11.06 -1.20 -14.91
CA ALA A 110 -11.22 -0.50 -16.19
C ALA A 110 -12.48 0.38 -16.24
N LYS A 111 -12.49 1.42 -17.08
CA LYS A 111 -13.66 2.27 -17.31
C LYS A 111 -14.87 1.44 -17.76
N PRO A 112 -16.10 1.71 -17.28
CA PRO A 112 -17.27 0.98 -17.77
C PRO A 112 -17.48 1.26 -19.27
N THR A 113 -17.90 0.23 -20.02
CA THR A 113 -18.11 0.33 -21.47
C THR A 113 -19.55 0.68 -21.84
N THR A 114 -20.49 0.53 -20.90
CA THR A 114 -21.91 0.84 -21.09
C THR A 114 -22.45 1.75 -19.98
N GLU A 115 -23.52 2.49 -20.28
CA GLU A 115 -24.20 3.33 -19.28
C GLU A 115 -24.89 2.49 -18.20
N VAL A 116 -25.40 1.29 -18.55
CA VAL A 116 -26.01 0.34 -17.61
C VAL A 116 -24.98 -0.09 -16.56
N GLU A 117 -23.77 -0.46 -17.00
CA GLU A 117 -22.66 -0.78 -16.10
C GLU A 117 -22.27 0.43 -15.22
N ALA A 118 -22.14 1.63 -15.80
CA ALA A 118 -21.80 2.84 -15.04
C ALA A 118 -22.82 3.16 -13.90
N LYS A 119 -24.10 2.85 -14.13
CA LYS A 119 -25.18 3.05 -13.14
C LYS A 119 -25.24 1.97 -12.05
N SER A 120 -24.92 0.71 -12.38
CA SER A 120 -25.04 -0.43 -11.45
C SER A 120 -23.74 -0.82 -10.74
N ARG A 121 -22.57 -0.39 -11.24
CA ARG A 121 -21.25 -0.80 -10.77
C ARG A 121 -20.96 -0.43 -9.31
N SER A 122 -20.55 -1.45 -8.54
CA SER A 122 -19.96 -1.41 -7.20
C SER A 122 -18.60 -0.67 -7.17
N PRO A 123 -18.17 -0.08 -6.03
CA PRO A 123 -16.82 0.47 -5.85
C PRO A 123 -15.72 -0.60 -5.76
N ASN A 124 -16.06 -1.89 -5.65
CA ASN A 124 -15.08 -2.97 -5.65
C ASN A 124 -14.13 -2.88 -6.87
N LYS A 125 -12.82 -2.93 -6.61
CA LYS A 125 -11.80 -3.19 -7.64
C LYS A 125 -11.43 -4.67 -7.59
N PRO A 126 -11.45 -5.44 -8.69
CA PRO A 126 -10.97 -6.81 -8.70
C PRO A 126 -9.44 -6.88 -8.53
N THR A 127 -8.96 -7.99 -7.98
CA THR A 127 -7.53 -8.20 -7.72
C THR A 127 -6.77 -8.59 -8.99
N VAL A 128 -5.66 -7.90 -9.28
CA VAL A 128 -4.76 -8.17 -10.39
C VAL A 128 -3.53 -8.94 -9.88
N ALA A 129 -3.32 -10.17 -10.35
CA ALA A 129 -2.23 -11.05 -9.89
C ALA A 129 -0.82 -10.51 -10.24
N SER A 130 -0.68 -9.95 -11.44
CA SER A 130 0.56 -9.32 -11.93
C SER A 130 0.80 -7.90 -11.39
N GLY A 131 -0.11 -7.40 -10.54
CA GLY A 131 -0.21 -5.97 -10.23
C GLY A 131 -0.35 -5.10 -11.49
N PHE A 132 0.01 -3.83 -11.36
CA PHE A 132 -0.23 -2.80 -12.37
C PHE A 132 0.88 -1.76 -12.38
N THR A 133 1.03 -1.06 -13.51
CA THR A 133 1.92 0.09 -13.63
C THR A 133 1.25 1.33 -13.06
N VAL A 134 2.03 2.23 -12.47
CA VAL A 134 1.56 3.52 -11.95
C VAL A 134 2.35 4.63 -12.62
N SER A 135 1.66 5.68 -13.07
CA SER A 135 2.24 6.94 -13.50
C SER A 135 1.65 8.10 -12.68
N LYS A 136 2.15 9.32 -12.92
CA LYS A 136 1.54 10.57 -12.42
C LYS A 136 0.03 10.68 -12.73
N ASP A 137 -0.43 10.03 -13.81
CA ASP A 137 -1.81 10.10 -14.30
C ASP A 137 -2.70 9.00 -13.67
N GLY A 138 -2.13 8.07 -12.91
CA GLY A 138 -2.86 7.05 -12.16
C GLY A 138 -2.27 5.63 -12.26
N ALA A 139 -2.92 4.69 -11.58
CA ALA A 139 -2.78 3.26 -11.84
C ALA A 139 -3.31 2.90 -13.25
N LEU A 140 -2.47 2.28 -14.08
CA LEU A 140 -2.81 1.89 -15.43
C LEU A 140 -3.92 0.84 -15.42
N GLY A 141 -4.97 1.08 -16.23
CA GLY A 141 -6.16 0.24 -16.26
C GLY A 141 -7.16 0.53 -15.14
N ASP A 142 -6.90 1.50 -14.25
CA ASP A 142 -7.86 1.91 -13.22
C ASP A 142 -8.76 3.08 -13.65
N TYR A 143 -10.01 3.05 -13.20
CA TYR A 143 -10.99 4.10 -13.42
C TYR A 143 -11.78 4.41 -12.15
N ASN A 144 -11.49 5.59 -11.60
CA ASN A 144 -12.28 6.23 -10.56
C ASN A 144 -13.15 7.32 -11.21
N GLN A 145 -14.47 7.13 -11.18
CA GLN A 145 -15.42 8.04 -11.82
C GLN A 145 -15.37 9.45 -11.23
N TYR A 146 -15.34 9.59 -9.91
CA TYR A 146 -15.29 10.90 -9.25
C TYR A 146 -14.00 11.66 -9.61
N ARG A 147 -12.86 10.96 -9.59
CA ARG A 147 -11.57 11.52 -10.05
C ARG A 147 -11.66 11.99 -11.51
N ALA A 148 -12.28 11.21 -12.39
CA ALA A 148 -12.39 11.54 -13.81
C ALA A 148 -13.34 12.71 -14.09
N THR A 149 -14.54 12.72 -13.49
CA THR A 149 -15.61 13.67 -13.85
C THR A 149 -15.64 14.93 -12.99
N ALA A 150 -15.34 14.83 -11.69
CA ALA A 150 -15.38 15.97 -10.78
C ALA A 150 -13.99 16.62 -10.59
N LEU A 151 -12.93 15.81 -10.56
CA LEU A 151 -11.56 16.27 -10.26
C LEU A 151 -10.64 16.35 -11.50
N LYS A 152 -11.21 16.30 -12.72
CA LYS A 152 -10.48 16.46 -14.00
C LYS A 152 -9.26 15.52 -14.15
N ASN A 153 -9.33 14.31 -13.61
CA ASN A 153 -8.22 13.35 -13.49
C ASN A 153 -7.00 13.87 -12.71
N THR A 154 -7.21 14.65 -11.63
CA THR A 154 -6.10 15.18 -10.82
C THR A 154 -5.01 14.14 -10.52
N PRO A 155 -3.72 14.46 -10.70
CA PRO A 155 -2.63 13.59 -10.29
C PRO A 155 -2.66 13.31 -8.78
N ASP A 156 -3.22 14.22 -7.97
CA ASP A 156 -3.24 14.17 -6.50
C ASP A 156 -4.00 12.97 -5.91
N ARG A 157 -4.73 12.22 -6.74
CA ARG A 157 -5.43 10.97 -6.38
C ARG A 157 -5.07 9.80 -7.30
N ALA A 158 -3.82 9.73 -7.74
CA ALA A 158 -3.36 8.73 -8.72
C ALA A 158 -3.38 7.28 -8.19
N LEU A 159 -3.21 7.06 -6.88
CA LEU A 159 -3.21 5.75 -6.23
C LEU A 159 -4.08 5.74 -4.96
N SER A 160 -4.90 4.70 -4.73
CA SER A 160 -5.61 4.50 -3.46
C SER A 160 -5.04 3.36 -2.61
N ILE A 161 -4.96 3.55 -1.29
CA ILE A 161 -4.29 2.65 -0.33
C ILE A 161 -5.25 2.28 0.80
N MET A 162 -5.25 1.02 1.22
CA MET A 162 -5.86 0.55 2.46
C MET A 162 -4.83 -0.26 3.26
N THR A 163 -5.04 -0.41 4.56
CA THR A 163 -4.17 -1.20 5.45
C THR A 163 -4.95 -2.34 6.11
N THR A 164 -4.26 -3.44 6.45
CA THR A 164 -4.91 -4.63 7.00
C THR A 164 -5.49 -4.43 8.41
N ASP A 165 -4.98 -3.46 9.18
CA ASP A 165 -5.55 -3.07 10.48
C ASP A 165 -6.94 -2.42 10.32
N VAL A 166 -7.10 -1.53 9.32
CA VAL A 166 -8.40 -0.91 8.98
C VAL A 166 -9.40 -1.96 8.48
N LEU A 167 -8.96 -2.89 7.63
CA LEU A 167 -9.81 -4.00 7.16
C LEU A 167 -10.26 -4.88 8.33
N ALA A 168 -9.34 -5.28 9.20
CA ALA A 168 -9.63 -6.12 10.36
C ALA A 168 -10.55 -5.42 11.38
N ALA A 169 -10.41 -4.11 11.59
CA ALA A 169 -11.30 -3.33 12.45
C ALA A 169 -12.74 -3.31 11.91
N LEU A 170 -12.93 -3.01 10.61
CA LEU A 170 -14.24 -3.04 9.97
C LEU A 170 -14.87 -4.44 10.01
N GLN A 171 -14.09 -5.50 9.80
CA GLN A 171 -14.56 -6.88 9.92
C GLN A 171 -14.95 -7.22 11.37
N ALA A 172 -14.21 -6.74 12.37
CA ALA A 172 -14.53 -6.93 13.79
C ALA A 172 -15.81 -6.19 14.23
N GLU A 173 -16.17 -5.09 13.58
CA GLU A 173 -17.46 -4.40 13.74
C GLU A 173 -18.65 -5.13 13.07
N GLY A 174 -18.41 -6.24 12.36
CA GLY A 174 -19.46 -7.00 11.68
C GLY A 174 -19.80 -6.49 10.26
N TRP A 175 -18.91 -5.73 9.64
CA TRP A 175 -18.99 -5.43 8.21
C TRP A 175 -18.45 -6.61 7.40
N ALA A 176 -19.22 -7.10 6.43
CA ALA A 176 -18.84 -8.20 5.54
C ALA A 176 -17.89 -7.73 4.43
N LEU A 177 -16.89 -6.94 4.81
CA LEU A 177 -16.00 -6.21 3.92
C LEU A 177 -14.86 -7.12 3.43
N GLU A 178 -14.69 -7.18 2.11
CA GLU A 178 -13.63 -7.96 1.46
C GLU A 178 -12.54 -7.07 0.84
N GLU A 179 -11.39 -7.68 0.54
CA GLU A 179 -10.27 -7.00 -0.12
C GLU A 179 -10.69 -6.45 -1.50
N GLY A 180 -10.57 -5.14 -1.71
CA GLY A 180 -10.95 -4.44 -2.93
C GLY A 180 -12.25 -3.65 -2.86
N ASP A 181 -13.12 -3.89 -1.88
CA ASP A 181 -14.48 -3.33 -1.83
C ASP A 181 -14.52 -1.80 -1.71
N LEU A 182 -13.64 -1.22 -0.90
CA LEU A 182 -13.57 0.24 -0.73
C LEU A 182 -12.92 0.94 -1.93
N GLY A 183 -12.48 0.18 -2.94
CA GLY A 183 -11.87 0.70 -4.17
C GLY A 183 -10.41 1.12 -3.97
N GLU A 184 -9.68 0.48 -3.07
CA GLU A 184 -8.23 0.64 -2.94
C GLU A 184 -7.48 -0.03 -4.11
N ASN A 185 -6.39 0.60 -4.56
CA ASN A 185 -5.46 -0.01 -5.51
C ASN A 185 -4.47 -0.96 -4.84
N ILE A 186 -4.05 -0.67 -3.61
CA ILE A 186 -3.19 -1.54 -2.82
C ILE A 186 -3.72 -1.73 -1.40
N LEU A 187 -3.59 -2.96 -0.90
CA LEU A 187 -3.74 -3.31 0.50
C LEU A 187 -2.36 -3.63 1.09
N VAL A 188 -2.02 -2.98 2.19
CA VAL A 188 -0.71 -3.09 2.85
C VAL A 188 -0.85 -3.71 4.23
N THR A 189 0.07 -4.62 4.58
CA THR A 189 0.24 -5.14 5.94
C THR A 189 1.60 -4.75 6.53
N GLY A 190 1.78 -4.88 7.84
CA GLY A 190 2.99 -4.46 8.56
C GLY A 190 3.11 -2.95 8.84
N LEU A 191 2.35 -2.11 8.12
CA LEU A 191 2.22 -0.68 8.37
C LEU A 191 0.78 -0.34 8.76
N PRO A 192 0.53 0.26 9.94
CA PRO A 192 -0.81 0.66 10.35
C PRO A 192 -1.27 1.93 9.60
N TYR A 193 -2.58 2.19 9.55
CA TYR A 193 -3.12 3.40 8.91
C TYR A 193 -2.45 4.69 9.41
N SER A 194 -2.18 4.79 10.72
CA SER A 194 -1.51 5.94 11.35
C SER A 194 -0.09 6.25 10.86
N TRP A 195 0.51 5.36 10.06
CA TRP A 195 1.77 5.58 9.35
C TRP A 195 1.56 6.38 8.05
N PHE A 196 0.42 6.29 7.38
CA PHE A 196 0.11 6.96 6.10
C PHE A 196 -0.43 8.39 6.32
N ARG A 197 0.43 9.27 6.83
CA ARG A 197 0.09 10.68 7.12
C ARG A 197 0.29 11.58 5.91
N VAL A 198 -0.57 12.59 5.75
CA VAL A 198 -0.43 13.61 4.68
C VAL A 198 0.97 14.24 4.68
N GLY A 199 1.54 14.41 3.48
CA GLY A 199 2.90 14.87 3.24
C GLY A 199 3.97 13.78 3.37
N ARG A 200 3.65 12.58 3.88
CA ARG A 200 4.62 11.48 3.97
C ARG A 200 4.93 10.92 2.59
N ARG A 201 6.23 10.76 2.32
CA ARG A 201 6.74 9.98 1.19
C ARG A 201 7.12 8.57 1.59
N PHE A 202 6.97 7.64 0.65
CA PHE A 202 7.36 6.23 0.81
C PHE A 202 7.60 5.59 -0.56
N VAL A 203 8.38 4.52 -0.59
CA VAL A 203 8.64 3.77 -1.82
C VAL A 203 7.81 2.50 -1.83
N VAL A 204 7.02 2.30 -2.88
CA VAL A 204 6.37 1.03 -3.18
C VAL A 204 6.97 0.52 -4.48
N GLY A 205 7.76 -0.57 -4.41
CA GLY A 205 8.57 -1.07 -5.53
C GLY A 205 9.51 0.00 -6.14
N SER A 206 9.26 0.45 -7.37
CA SER A 206 10.01 1.54 -8.04
C SER A 206 9.31 2.92 -8.07
N VAL A 207 8.12 3.06 -7.46
CA VAL A 207 7.42 4.35 -7.37
C VAL A 207 7.63 4.99 -6.00
N LEU A 208 8.01 6.26 -6.04
CA LEU A 208 7.99 7.16 -4.89
C LEU A 208 6.57 7.72 -4.79
N ALA A 209 5.86 7.41 -3.72
CA ALA A 209 4.51 7.90 -3.48
C ALA A 209 4.48 8.93 -2.35
N GLU A 210 3.57 9.90 -2.41
CA GLU A 210 3.31 10.87 -1.35
C GLU A 210 1.84 10.82 -0.93
N VAL A 211 1.54 10.76 0.37
CA VAL A 211 0.17 10.82 0.85
C VAL A 211 -0.36 12.25 0.75
N THR A 212 -1.39 12.49 -0.05
CA THR A 212 -1.97 13.83 -0.26
C THR A 212 -3.16 14.12 0.65
N GLU A 213 -4.03 13.14 0.88
CA GLU A 213 -5.25 13.28 1.70
C GLU A 213 -5.82 11.93 2.14
N PRO A 214 -6.62 11.89 3.22
CA PRO A 214 -7.46 10.74 3.55
C PRO A 214 -8.64 10.60 2.56
N ILE A 215 -8.95 9.37 2.14
CA ILE A 215 -10.12 9.10 1.31
C ILE A 215 -11.40 9.33 2.11
N GLN A 216 -12.27 10.21 1.61
CA GLN A 216 -13.61 10.41 2.13
C GLN A 216 -14.56 9.32 1.61
N PRO A 217 -15.34 8.65 2.47
CA PRO A 217 -16.36 7.70 2.03
C PRO A 217 -17.46 8.42 1.25
N CYS A 218 -18.09 7.72 0.28
CA CYS A 218 -19.14 8.31 -0.54
C CYS A 218 -20.27 7.31 -0.84
N ALA A 219 -21.43 7.83 -1.23
CA ALA A 219 -22.65 7.06 -1.49
C ALA A 219 -22.51 5.95 -2.57
N ASN A 220 -21.41 5.93 -3.35
CA ASN A 220 -21.12 4.79 -4.23
C ASN A 220 -20.90 3.49 -3.46
N LEU A 221 -20.50 3.54 -2.17
CA LEU A 221 -20.40 2.38 -1.27
C LEU A 221 -21.76 1.69 -1.06
N CYS A 222 -22.90 2.39 -1.19
CA CYS A 222 -24.24 1.77 -1.19
C CYS A 222 -24.52 0.82 -2.37
N ARG A 223 -23.54 0.57 -3.25
CA ARG A 223 -23.61 -0.38 -4.36
C ARG A 223 -22.80 -1.66 -4.12
N LEU A 224 -22.23 -1.83 -2.93
CA LEU A 224 -21.57 -3.07 -2.51
C LEU A 224 -22.62 -4.20 -2.40
N SER A 225 -22.33 -5.37 -2.96
CA SER A 225 -23.31 -6.45 -3.12
C SER A 225 -23.77 -7.07 -1.79
N TRP A 226 -22.98 -6.93 -0.73
CA TRP A 226 -23.30 -7.38 0.61
C TRP A 226 -23.97 -6.30 1.48
N LEU A 227 -24.03 -5.04 1.01
CA LEU A 227 -24.54 -3.90 1.78
C LEU A 227 -25.96 -3.54 1.35
N ASP A 228 -26.93 -3.88 2.20
CA ASP A 228 -28.33 -3.50 2.03
C ASP A 228 -28.58 -2.02 2.33
N LYS A 229 -29.67 -1.46 1.78
CA LYS A 229 -29.98 -0.03 1.88
C LYS A 229 -30.05 0.50 3.32
N PRO A 230 -30.70 -0.18 4.29
CA PRO A 230 -30.71 0.25 5.69
C PRO A 230 -29.31 0.39 6.31
N ARG A 231 -28.39 -0.51 5.98
CA ARG A 231 -27.03 -0.51 6.51
C ARG A 231 -26.09 0.51 5.86
N CYS A 232 -26.45 1.10 4.70
CA CYS A 232 -25.52 2.01 4.04
C CYS A 232 -25.21 3.28 4.84
N SER A 233 -26.22 3.96 5.43
CA SER A 233 -25.94 5.17 6.22
C SER A 233 -25.04 4.88 7.44
N PRO A 234 -25.31 3.85 8.26
CA PRO A 234 -24.37 3.42 9.31
C PRO A 234 -22.98 3.09 8.79
N PHE A 235 -22.84 2.42 7.63
CA PHE A 235 -21.53 2.08 7.06
C PHE A 235 -20.73 3.32 6.63
N ILE A 236 -21.39 4.29 5.98
CA ILE A 236 -20.75 5.58 5.64
C ILE A 236 -20.32 6.32 6.91
N GLN A 237 -21.15 6.28 7.96
CA GLN A 237 -20.82 6.89 9.26
C GLN A 237 -19.62 6.22 9.93
N THR A 238 -19.54 4.89 9.94
CA THR A 238 -18.37 4.14 10.44
C THR A 238 -17.07 4.59 9.76
N LEU A 239 -17.09 4.76 8.43
CA LEU A 239 -15.91 5.18 7.66
C LEU A 239 -15.56 6.68 7.81
N ALA A 240 -16.43 7.48 8.43
CA ALA A 240 -16.27 8.93 8.59
C ALA A 240 -16.13 9.40 10.05
N ALA A 241 -16.34 8.50 11.02
CA ALA A 241 -16.30 8.76 12.47
C ALA A 241 -14.87 8.84 13.01
#